data_AF-A0A094FVU5-F1
#
_entry.id   AF-A0A094FVU5-F1
#
_cell.length_a   1.000
_cell.length_b   1.000
_cell.length_c   1.000
_cell.angle_alpha   90.00
_cell.angle_beta   90.00
_cell.angle_gamma   90.00
#
_symmetry.space_group_name_H-M   'P 1'
#
loop_
_entity.id
_entity.type
_entity.pdbx_description
1 polymer ?
#
loop_
_entity_poly.entity_id
_entity_poly.type
_entity_poly.pdbx_seq_one_letter_code
_entity_poly.pdbx_strand_id
1 'polypeptide(L)'
;MRELGIKFLGSAGKESSPPLPNHLIRTITQVTEFGDYKFSTYCNDGLAKAGHQPIWREETKARARRIVETTVVLVAGAVSELEWRLRLEELVLARFRLEIECPTCGKRIWRSHVEAIPEVDDMISTTVRERQKDRQSCKCQHSRWSLGLPAIGINKIFSSRADELVLYDPFEAPADSPKDKLRQRRPDRIVGFQETHSIGEALDRNARLLQDDAGLKTIRETVECTVLNHKSGLLLFPFLVIEAKSDSGDNFTACDAQTAFPIWKMLKIQEELQAKSRLKLTYGGPLLWRRTLIRNPSTLVWRP
;
A
#
# COMPACT_ATOMS: atom_id res chain seq x y z
N MET A 1 13.43 10.43 -16.97
CA MET A 1 13.35 9.02 -16.52
C MET A 1 14.71 8.33 -16.62
N ARG A 2 15.32 8.20 -17.81
CA ARG A 2 16.69 7.61 -17.94
C ARG A 2 17.78 8.39 -17.21
N GLU A 3 17.74 9.73 -17.27
CA GLU A 3 18.69 10.62 -16.59
C GLU A 3 18.64 10.52 -15.06
N LEU A 4 17.52 10.05 -14.50
CA LEU A 4 17.34 9.82 -13.06
C LEU A 4 17.59 8.35 -12.66
N GLY A 5 18.09 7.54 -13.59
CA GLY A 5 18.27 6.10 -13.37
C GLY A 5 16.97 5.29 -13.25
N ILE A 6 15.79 5.90 -13.43
CA ILE A 6 14.50 5.22 -13.31
C ILE A 6 14.25 4.36 -14.55
N LYS A 7 14.20 3.03 -14.36
CA LYS A 7 13.87 2.04 -15.39
C LYS A 7 12.73 1.16 -14.93
N PHE A 8 11.64 1.11 -15.69
CA PHE A 8 10.60 0.10 -15.51
C PHE A 8 11.06 -1.20 -16.16
N LEU A 9 11.27 -2.24 -15.36
CA LEU A 9 11.78 -3.53 -15.83
C LEU A 9 10.69 -4.39 -16.52
N GLY A 10 9.43 -3.95 -16.50
CA GLY A 10 8.30 -4.71 -17.04
C GLY A 10 7.95 -5.92 -16.15
N SER A 11 7.18 -6.87 -16.69
CA SER A 11 6.83 -8.08 -15.94
C SER A 11 8.09 -8.86 -15.54
N ALA A 12 8.18 -9.23 -14.26
CA ALA A 12 9.25 -10.08 -13.74
C ALA A 12 9.35 -11.36 -14.58
N GLY A 13 10.53 -11.64 -15.16
CA GLY A 13 10.79 -12.84 -15.96
C GLY A 13 11.37 -12.63 -17.37
N LYS A 14 11.64 -11.38 -17.81
CA LYS A 14 12.41 -11.15 -19.04
C LYS A 14 13.92 -11.12 -18.75
N GLU A 15 14.68 -11.87 -19.54
CA GLU A 15 16.10 -12.26 -19.43
C GLU A 15 17.16 -11.14 -19.27
N SER A 16 16.76 -9.86 -19.18
CA SER A 16 17.68 -8.70 -19.12
C SER A 16 17.62 -7.90 -17.81
N SER A 17 16.96 -8.42 -16.77
CA SER A 17 16.84 -7.72 -15.48
C SER A 17 17.99 -8.12 -14.53
N PRO A 18 18.57 -7.19 -13.74
CA PRO A 18 19.49 -7.57 -12.65
C PRO A 18 18.78 -8.53 -11.68
N PRO A 19 19.52 -9.42 -10.98
CA PRO A 19 18.92 -10.38 -10.07
C PRO A 19 18.09 -9.65 -9.01
N LEU A 20 16.78 -9.90 -9.00
CA LEU A 20 15.87 -9.37 -8.00
C LEU A 20 16.21 -9.97 -6.63
N PRO A 21 16.12 -9.20 -5.54
CA PRO A 21 16.21 -9.73 -4.19
C PRO A 21 15.22 -10.89 -3.97
N ASN A 22 15.66 -11.92 -3.23
CA ASN A 22 14.88 -13.14 -3.00
C ASN A 22 13.49 -12.88 -2.42
N HIS A 23 13.33 -11.86 -1.55
CA HIS A 23 12.03 -11.51 -0.98
C HIS A 23 11.04 -10.96 -2.03
N LEU A 24 11.52 -10.15 -2.98
CA LEU A 24 10.69 -9.63 -4.05
C LEU A 24 10.27 -10.77 -4.96
N ILE A 25 11.19 -11.68 -5.31
CA ILE A 25 10.87 -12.88 -6.09
C ILE A 25 9.76 -13.67 -5.39
N ARG A 26 9.94 -14.01 -4.10
CA ARG A 26 8.92 -14.77 -3.35
C ARG A 26 7.58 -14.05 -3.28
N THR A 27 7.59 -12.74 -3.05
CA THR A 27 6.35 -11.96 -2.97
C THR A 27 5.64 -11.89 -4.33
N ILE A 28 6.40 -11.67 -5.41
CA ILE A 28 5.88 -11.70 -6.80
C ILE A 28 5.33 -13.08 -7.13
N THR A 29 6.06 -14.16 -6.81
CA THR A 29 5.60 -15.53 -7.02
C THR A 29 4.29 -15.77 -6.27
N GLN A 30 4.21 -15.44 -4.98
CA GLN A 30 2.98 -15.57 -4.20
C GLN A 30 1.82 -14.77 -4.80
N VAL A 31 2.04 -13.51 -5.17
CA VAL A 31 1.01 -12.67 -5.81
C VAL A 31 0.56 -13.27 -7.15
N THR A 32 1.49 -13.85 -7.91
CA THR A 32 1.19 -14.51 -9.19
C THR A 32 0.38 -15.79 -8.99
N GLU A 33 0.75 -16.63 -8.02
CA GLU A 33 -0.03 -17.80 -7.60
C GLU A 33 -1.45 -17.39 -7.17
N PHE A 34 -1.60 -16.25 -6.47
CA PHE A 34 -2.91 -15.70 -6.11
C PHE A 34 -3.74 -15.26 -7.33
N GLY A 35 -3.10 -14.89 -8.43
CA GLY A 35 -3.75 -14.59 -9.71
C GLY A 35 -4.46 -15.80 -10.32
N ASP A 36 -4.00 -17.01 -10.01
CA ASP A 36 -4.56 -18.25 -10.56
C ASP A 36 -5.80 -18.77 -9.80
N TYR A 37 -6.14 -18.15 -8.67
CA TYR A 37 -7.30 -18.56 -7.88
C TYR A 37 -8.60 -18.23 -8.60
N LYS A 38 -9.42 -19.26 -8.81
CA LYS A 38 -10.74 -19.09 -9.42
C LYS A 38 -11.74 -18.66 -8.35
N PHE A 39 -12.56 -17.65 -8.67
CA PHE A 39 -13.64 -17.19 -7.79
C PHE A 39 -14.58 -18.33 -7.35
N SER A 40 -14.83 -19.30 -8.24
CA SER A 40 -15.67 -20.48 -7.96
C SER A 40 -15.07 -21.38 -6.88
N THR A 41 -13.75 -21.61 -6.89
CA THR A 41 -13.06 -22.55 -5.98
C THR A 41 -12.44 -21.88 -4.75
N TYR A 42 -12.39 -20.54 -4.70
CA TYR A 42 -11.70 -19.76 -3.66
C TYR A 42 -12.02 -20.16 -2.19
N CYS A 43 -13.28 -20.53 -1.91
CA CYS A 43 -13.68 -20.98 -0.57
C CYS A 43 -13.51 -22.49 -0.36
N ASN A 44 -13.34 -23.27 -1.43
CA ASN A 44 -13.32 -24.74 -1.42
C ASN A 44 -11.91 -25.33 -1.54
N ASP A 45 -10.90 -24.54 -1.89
CA ASP A 45 -9.51 -25.04 -1.99
C ASP A 45 -9.05 -25.68 -0.67
N GLY A 46 -8.43 -26.87 -0.77
CA GLY A 46 -8.25 -27.90 0.26
C GLY A 46 -7.49 -27.56 1.56
N LEU A 47 -7.28 -26.28 1.86
CA LEU A 47 -6.85 -25.79 3.17
C LEU A 47 -7.98 -25.80 4.22
N ALA A 48 -9.19 -26.18 3.81
CA ALA A 48 -10.36 -26.39 4.67
C ALA A 48 -10.27 -27.61 5.62
N LYS A 49 -9.13 -28.31 5.69
CA LYS A 49 -8.99 -29.58 6.43
C LYS A 49 -8.87 -29.45 7.96
N ALA A 50 -9.25 -28.32 8.56
CA ALA A 50 -9.24 -28.14 10.03
C ALA A 50 -10.50 -27.44 10.59
N GLY A 51 -11.66 -27.67 9.96
CA GLY A 51 -12.97 -27.38 10.57
C GLY A 51 -13.33 -25.91 10.81
N HIS A 52 -12.53 -24.95 10.33
CA HIS A 52 -12.84 -23.53 10.37
C HIS A 52 -12.42 -22.90 9.05
N GLN A 53 -13.39 -22.67 8.16
CA GLN A 53 -13.16 -21.73 7.05
C GLN A 53 -12.87 -20.37 7.67
N PRO A 54 -11.71 -19.76 7.37
CA PRO A 54 -11.43 -18.46 7.92
C PRO A 54 -12.52 -17.49 7.47
N ILE A 55 -13.19 -16.89 8.45
CA ILE A 55 -14.36 -16.01 8.31
C ILE A 55 -14.17 -14.87 7.28
N TRP A 56 -12.92 -14.56 6.94
CA TRP A 56 -12.54 -13.56 5.94
C TRP A 56 -12.55 -14.02 4.48
N ARG A 57 -12.50 -15.33 4.18
CA ARG A 57 -12.53 -15.83 2.79
C ARG A 57 -13.88 -15.53 2.15
N GLU A 58 -14.97 -15.83 2.86
CA GLU A 58 -16.33 -15.48 2.42
C GLU A 58 -16.51 -13.97 2.24
N GLU A 59 -15.97 -13.17 3.16
CA GLU A 59 -16.04 -11.72 3.04
C GLU A 59 -15.24 -11.20 1.84
N THR A 60 -14.06 -11.81 1.57
CA THR A 60 -13.23 -11.47 0.41
C THR A 60 -13.93 -11.84 -0.90
N LYS A 61 -14.58 -13.01 -0.95
CA LYS A 61 -15.41 -13.43 -2.08
C LYS A 61 -16.62 -12.51 -2.27
N ALA A 62 -17.35 -12.18 -1.20
CA ALA A 62 -18.48 -11.26 -1.24
C ALA A 62 -18.07 -9.85 -1.70
N ARG A 63 -16.90 -9.37 -1.25
CA ARG A 63 -16.34 -8.09 -1.71
C ARG A 63 -15.95 -8.13 -3.17
N ALA A 64 -15.29 -9.19 -3.63
CA ALA A 64 -14.94 -9.36 -5.04
C ALA A 64 -16.21 -9.36 -5.90
N ARG A 65 -17.28 -10.05 -5.46
CA ARG A 65 -18.59 -10.01 -6.11
C ARG A 65 -19.14 -8.59 -6.19
N ARG A 66 -19.18 -7.84 -5.07
CA ARG A 66 -19.66 -6.45 -5.04
C ARG A 66 -18.88 -5.55 -6.00
N ILE A 67 -17.55 -5.71 -6.09
CA ILE A 67 -16.72 -4.96 -7.05
C ILE A 67 -17.19 -5.26 -8.47
N VAL A 68 -17.32 -6.54 -8.84
CA VAL A 68 -17.76 -6.94 -10.19
C VAL A 68 -19.15 -6.43 -10.52
N GLU A 69 -20.13 -6.62 -9.63
CA GLU A 69 -21.51 -6.14 -9.81
C GLU A 69 -21.55 -4.62 -9.99
N THR A 70 -20.79 -3.89 -9.17
CA THR A 70 -20.67 -2.44 -9.27
C THR A 70 -20.05 -2.03 -10.60
N THR A 71 -18.97 -2.69 -11.03
CA THR A 71 -18.33 -2.42 -12.32
C THR A 71 -19.29 -2.65 -13.48
N VAL A 72 -20.06 -3.74 -13.48
CA VAL A 72 -21.04 -4.04 -14.54
C VAL A 72 -22.04 -2.90 -14.70
N VAL A 73 -22.58 -2.40 -13.59
CA VAL A 73 -23.52 -1.26 -13.60
C VAL A 73 -22.86 0.01 -14.14
N LEU A 74 -21.62 0.30 -13.74
CA LEU A 74 -20.90 1.50 -14.16
C LEU A 74 -20.46 1.47 -15.63
N VAL A 75 -20.15 0.29 -16.15
CA VAL A 75 -19.87 0.08 -17.57
C VAL A 75 -21.16 0.27 -18.38
N ALA A 76 -22.25 -0.38 -17.98
CA ALA A 76 -23.55 -0.26 -18.66
C ALA A 76 -24.09 1.19 -18.64
N GLY A 77 -23.89 1.92 -17.54
CA GLY A 77 -24.30 3.30 -17.41
C GLY A 77 -23.40 4.32 -18.12
N ALA A 78 -22.32 3.89 -18.78
CA ALA A 78 -21.36 4.76 -19.46
C ALA A 78 -20.89 5.97 -18.62
N VAL A 79 -20.79 5.80 -17.29
CA VAL A 79 -20.49 6.90 -16.36
C VAL A 79 -19.09 7.50 -16.60
N SER A 80 -18.90 8.72 -16.11
CA SER A 80 -17.63 9.44 -16.18
C SER A 80 -16.49 8.72 -15.44
N GLU A 81 -15.24 9.07 -15.76
CA GLU A 81 -14.08 8.45 -15.12
C GLU A 81 -14.07 8.66 -13.60
N LEU A 82 -14.30 9.91 -13.20
CA LEU A 82 -14.37 10.31 -11.80
C LEU A 82 -15.42 9.49 -11.04
N GLU A 83 -16.60 9.30 -11.63
CA GLU A 83 -17.70 8.59 -10.98
C GLU A 83 -17.39 7.12 -10.76
N TRP A 84 -16.91 6.39 -11.79
CA TRP A 84 -16.61 4.97 -11.61
C TRP A 84 -15.45 4.79 -10.63
N ARG A 85 -14.45 5.69 -10.67
CA ARG A 85 -13.32 5.67 -9.75
C ARG A 85 -13.75 5.82 -8.32
N LEU A 86 -14.56 6.83 -8.00
CA LEU A 86 -15.04 7.05 -6.63
C LEU A 86 -15.73 5.80 -6.07
N ARG A 87 -16.60 5.16 -6.87
CA ARG A 87 -17.33 3.96 -6.42
C ARG A 87 -16.44 2.71 -6.32
N LEU A 88 -15.52 2.49 -7.26
CA LEU A 88 -14.65 1.30 -7.24
C LEU A 88 -13.49 1.43 -6.26
N GLU A 89 -12.85 2.59 -6.17
CA GLU A 89 -11.75 2.85 -5.23
C GLU A 89 -12.25 2.66 -3.79
N GLU A 90 -13.47 3.09 -3.48
CA GLU A 90 -14.09 2.87 -2.19
C GLU A 90 -14.09 1.36 -1.82
N LEU A 91 -14.60 0.53 -2.72
CA LEU A 91 -14.66 -0.92 -2.53
C LEU A 91 -13.26 -1.53 -2.47
N VAL A 92 -12.32 -1.09 -3.31
CA VAL A 92 -10.93 -1.61 -3.41
C VAL A 92 -10.05 -1.18 -2.22
N LEU A 93 -10.32 -0.05 -1.60
CA LEU A 93 -9.57 0.48 -0.46
C LEU A 93 -10.23 0.20 0.88
N ALA A 94 -11.42 -0.41 0.91
CA ALA A 94 -12.14 -0.73 2.15
C ALA A 94 -11.25 -1.41 3.21
N ARG A 95 -10.33 -2.31 2.82
CA ARG A 95 -9.42 -3.00 3.77
C ARG A 95 -8.43 -2.08 4.48
N PHE A 96 -8.07 -0.93 3.89
CA PHE A 96 -7.23 0.07 4.56
C PHE A 96 -8.02 0.95 5.53
N ARG A 97 -9.36 0.97 5.41
CA ARG A 97 -10.24 1.84 6.22
C ARG A 97 -10.95 1.10 7.35
N LEU A 98 -11.03 -0.23 7.27
CA LEU A 98 -11.73 -1.05 8.24
C LEU A 98 -10.76 -1.63 9.28
N GLU A 99 -11.21 -1.68 10.53
CA GLU A 99 -10.51 -2.30 11.64
C GLU A 99 -10.23 -3.78 11.35
N ILE A 100 -9.03 -4.22 11.71
CA ILE A 100 -8.57 -5.59 11.46
C ILE A 100 -8.65 -6.46 12.72
N GLU A 101 -8.83 -5.85 13.88
CA GLU A 101 -8.99 -6.50 15.18
C GLU A 101 -10.45 -6.48 15.64
N CYS A 102 -10.89 -7.58 16.22
CA CYS A 102 -12.20 -7.68 16.83
C CYS A 102 -12.22 -6.81 18.09
N PRO A 103 -13.15 -5.83 18.22
CA PRO A 103 -13.23 -5.00 19.43
C PRO A 103 -13.63 -5.81 20.66
N THR A 104 -14.25 -6.99 20.50
CA THR A 104 -14.71 -7.84 21.61
C THR A 104 -13.62 -8.80 22.10
N CYS A 105 -12.84 -9.43 21.21
CA CYS A 105 -11.88 -10.46 21.59
C CYS A 105 -10.43 -10.17 21.18
N GLY A 106 -10.15 -9.04 20.52
CA GLY A 106 -8.82 -8.64 20.03
C GLY A 106 -8.27 -9.49 18.89
N LYS A 107 -8.92 -10.61 18.54
CA LYS A 107 -8.49 -11.51 17.46
C LYS A 107 -8.76 -10.91 16.09
N ARG A 108 -8.08 -11.42 15.05
CA ARG A 108 -8.14 -10.84 13.70
C ARG A 108 -9.48 -11.12 13.01
N ILE A 109 -10.16 -10.08 12.56
CA ILE A 109 -11.35 -10.19 11.68
C ILE A 109 -10.91 -10.60 10.27
N TRP A 110 -9.71 -10.19 9.86
CA TRP A 110 -9.13 -10.47 8.56
C TRP A 110 -7.62 -10.74 8.65
N ARG A 111 -7.11 -11.57 7.73
CA ARG A 111 -5.68 -11.83 7.55
C ARG A 111 -5.33 -11.74 6.06
N SER A 112 -4.16 -11.16 5.78
CA SER A 112 -3.61 -11.12 4.43
C SER A 112 -3.22 -12.53 3.97
N HIS A 113 -3.45 -12.83 2.70
CA HIS A 113 -2.98 -14.06 2.08
C HIS A 113 -1.48 -13.99 1.79
N VAL A 114 -0.99 -12.79 1.47
CA VAL A 114 0.44 -12.49 1.32
C VAL A 114 0.88 -11.74 2.56
N GLU A 115 1.73 -12.34 3.37
CA GLU A 115 2.31 -11.70 4.56
C GLU A 115 3.78 -11.38 4.30
N ALA A 116 4.29 -10.34 4.96
CA ALA A 116 5.70 -9.97 4.85
C ALA A 116 6.61 -11.14 5.26
N ILE A 117 7.58 -11.46 4.41
CA ILE A 117 8.54 -12.52 4.63
C ILE A 117 9.87 -11.87 5.05
N PRO A 118 10.35 -12.12 6.28
CA PRO A 118 11.66 -11.60 6.68
C PRO A 118 12.80 -12.27 5.90
N GLU A 119 13.86 -11.51 5.62
CA GLU A 119 15.02 -11.99 4.88
C GLU A 119 16.21 -12.36 5.75
N VAL A 120 16.33 -11.66 6.87
CA VAL A 120 17.44 -11.82 7.80
C VAL A 120 16.86 -12.26 9.12
N ASP A 121 17.53 -13.23 9.75
CA ASP A 121 17.22 -13.63 11.11
C ASP A 121 17.82 -12.61 12.09
N ASP A 122 16.93 -11.79 12.64
CA ASP A 122 17.22 -10.72 13.58
C ASP A 122 16.05 -10.59 14.58
N MET A 123 16.16 -9.63 15.49
CA MET A 123 15.13 -9.41 16.51
C MET A 123 13.78 -8.99 15.91
N ILE A 124 13.80 -8.21 14.82
CA ILE A 124 12.60 -7.72 14.16
C ILE A 124 11.89 -8.87 13.45
N SER A 125 12.60 -9.68 12.69
CA SER A 125 12.05 -10.84 11.98
C SER A 125 11.52 -11.90 12.91
N THR A 126 12.18 -12.12 14.05
CA THR A 126 11.70 -13.01 15.11
C THR A 126 10.36 -12.52 15.67
N THR A 127 10.29 -11.22 16.03
CA THR A 127 9.05 -10.59 16.50
C THR A 127 7.93 -10.68 15.46
N VAL A 128 8.24 -10.47 14.17
CA VAL A 128 7.26 -10.59 13.08
C VAL A 128 6.73 -12.01 12.96
N ARG A 129 7.61 -13.02 13.01
CA ARG A 129 7.23 -14.44 12.92
C ARG A 129 6.38 -14.88 14.10
N GLU A 130 6.72 -14.47 15.32
CA GLU A 130 5.92 -14.74 16.52
C GLU A 130 4.52 -14.12 16.38
N ARG A 131 4.45 -12.83 16.04
CA ARG A 131 3.19 -12.13 15.78
C ARG A 131 2.38 -12.78 14.66
N GLN A 132 3.02 -13.36 13.65
CA GLN A 132 2.33 -14.07 12.56
C GLN A 132 1.75 -15.42 13.02
N LYS A 133 2.47 -16.15 13.88
CA LYS A 133 2.00 -17.41 14.48
C LYS A 133 0.81 -17.18 15.41
N ASP A 134 0.83 -16.10 16.18
CA ASP A 134 -0.21 -15.80 17.17
C ASP A 134 -1.47 -15.15 16.58
N ARG A 135 -1.50 -14.88 15.27
CA ARG A 135 -2.67 -14.34 14.56
C ARG A 135 -3.80 -15.38 14.51
N GLN A 136 -4.61 -15.39 15.56
CA GLN A 136 -5.84 -16.16 15.59
C GLN A 136 -6.98 -15.44 14.89
N SER A 137 -7.82 -16.23 14.21
CA SER A 137 -9.08 -15.74 13.64
C SER A 137 -10.07 -15.41 14.76
N CYS A 138 -10.78 -14.30 14.61
CA CYS A 138 -11.96 -14.03 15.42
C CYS A 138 -13.03 -15.08 15.10
N LYS A 139 -13.64 -15.65 16.15
CA LYS A 139 -14.77 -16.60 16.05
C LYS A 139 -16.05 -16.05 16.70
N CYS A 140 -16.02 -14.81 17.17
CA CYS A 140 -17.22 -14.19 17.73
C CYS A 140 -18.31 -14.25 16.66
N GLN A 141 -19.49 -14.75 17.03
CA GLN A 141 -20.74 -14.46 16.33
C GLN A 141 -21.05 -12.98 16.54
N HIS A 142 -20.24 -12.13 15.91
CA HIS A 142 -20.76 -10.84 15.52
C HIS A 142 -21.89 -11.20 14.58
N SER A 143 -23.12 -10.98 15.03
CA SER A 143 -24.29 -10.92 14.17
C SER A 143 -23.95 -10.00 13.01
N ARG A 144 -23.40 -10.60 11.95
CA ARG A 144 -22.99 -9.88 10.76
C ARG A 144 -24.28 -9.34 10.18
N TRP A 145 -24.38 -8.02 10.20
CA TRP A 145 -25.26 -7.22 9.34
C TRP A 145 -26.72 -7.06 9.79
N SER A 146 -27.18 -7.65 10.89
CA SER A 146 -28.61 -7.59 11.27
C SER A 146 -29.06 -6.32 12.02
N LEU A 147 -28.17 -5.38 12.36
CA LEU A 147 -28.52 -4.19 13.17
C LEU A 147 -28.02 -2.84 12.62
N GLY A 148 -27.57 -2.76 11.37
CA GLY A 148 -27.31 -1.46 10.71
C GLY A 148 -26.20 -0.57 11.29
N LEU A 149 -25.46 -1.02 12.31
CA LEU A 149 -24.27 -0.34 12.84
C LEU A 149 -22.99 -0.92 12.20
N PRO A 150 -21.93 -0.10 11.98
CA PRO A 150 -20.67 -0.62 11.48
C PRO A 150 -20.02 -1.45 12.58
N ALA A 151 -20.26 -2.77 12.54
CA ALA A 151 -19.69 -3.76 13.46
C ALA A 151 -18.15 -3.85 13.40
N ILE A 152 -17.52 -3.11 12.48
CA ILE A 152 -16.09 -3.03 12.26
C ILE A 152 -15.73 -1.55 12.37
N GLY A 153 -14.84 -1.21 13.31
CA GLY A 153 -14.36 0.15 13.51
C GLY A 153 -13.61 0.70 12.31
N ILE A 154 -13.23 1.98 12.38
CA ILE A 154 -12.37 2.62 11.39
C ILE A 154 -10.90 2.34 11.76
N ASN A 155 -10.13 1.90 10.78
CA ASN A 155 -8.69 1.72 10.89
C ASN A 155 -8.02 3.08 11.17
N LYS A 156 -7.19 3.15 12.21
CA LYS A 156 -6.47 4.37 12.62
C LYS A 156 -5.00 4.38 12.20
N ILE A 157 -4.55 3.34 11.51
CA ILE A 157 -3.15 3.12 11.09
C ILE A 157 -2.92 3.69 9.69
N PHE A 158 -3.88 3.51 8.78
CA PHE A 158 -3.74 3.91 7.39
C PHE A 158 -4.63 5.10 7.05
N SER A 159 -4.13 5.94 6.16
CA SER A 159 -4.87 7.07 5.59
C SER A 159 -4.60 7.12 4.08
N SER A 160 -5.43 7.88 3.36
CA SER A 160 -5.24 8.09 1.92
C SER A 160 -5.54 9.52 1.49
N ARG A 161 -4.99 9.93 0.36
CA ARG A 161 -5.19 11.22 -0.29
C ARG A 161 -5.54 11.01 -1.75
N ALA A 162 -6.63 11.65 -2.19
CA ALA A 162 -7.09 11.62 -3.57
C ALA A 162 -6.61 12.88 -4.28
N ASP A 163 -6.13 12.74 -5.52
CA ASP A 163 -5.85 13.87 -6.41
C ASP A 163 -4.97 14.95 -5.74
N GLU A 164 -4.04 14.52 -4.88
CA GLU A 164 -3.23 15.45 -4.11
C GLU A 164 -1.94 15.81 -4.84
N LEU A 165 -1.59 17.09 -4.80
CA LEU A 165 -0.40 17.62 -5.43
C LEU A 165 0.86 17.15 -4.73
N VAL A 166 1.67 16.39 -5.46
CA VAL A 166 3.03 15.99 -5.12
C VAL A 166 4.00 16.86 -5.90
N LEU A 167 4.86 17.56 -5.16
CA LEU A 167 6.01 18.27 -5.73
C LEU A 167 7.24 17.38 -5.64
N TYR A 168 8.04 17.36 -6.69
CA TYR A 168 9.33 16.73 -6.64
C TYR A 168 10.38 17.54 -7.39
N ASP A 169 11.57 17.54 -6.80
CA ASP A 169 12.78 18.04 -7.43
C ASP A 169 13.54 16.87 -8.03
N PRO A 170 13.56 16.72 -9.36
CA PRO A 170 14.29 15.63 -10.00
C PRO A 170 15.82 15.74 -9.85
N PHE A 171 16.37 16.90 -9.47
CA PHE A 171 17.82 17.12 -9.46
C PHE A 171 18.39 17.50 -8.09
N GLU A 172 17.59 17.38 -7.02
CA GLU A 172 17.99 17.83 -5.66
C GLU A 172 18.59 19.25 -5.72
N ALA A 173 17.96 20.13 -6.51
CA ALA A 173 18.45 21.48 -6.64
C ALA A 173 18.45 22.17 -5.26
N PRO A 174 19.38 23.11 -5.02
CA PRO A 174 19.46 23.81 -3.75
C PRO A 174 18.08 24.36 -3.34
N ALA A 175 17.77 24.35 -2.04
CA ALA A 175 16.45 24.71 -1.51
C ALA A 175 15.94 26.10 -1.95
N ASP A 176 16.84 26.99 -2.38
CA ASP A 176 16.56 28.33 -2.90
C ASP A 176 16.27 28.37 -4.42
N SER A 177 16.19 27.22 -5.08
CA SER A 177 15.89 27.15 -6.50
C SER A 177 14.40 27.48 -6.79
N PRO A 178 14.10 28.19 -7.89
CA PRO A 178 12.72 28.56 -8.21
C PRO A 178 11.81 27.33 -8.32
N LYS A 179 10.63 27.38 -7.69
CA LYS A 179 9.61 26.31 -7.73
C LYS A 179 9.17 25.94 -9.15
N ASP A 180 9.46 26.78 -10.15
CA ASP A 180 9.23 26.51 -11.57
C ASP A 180 10.06 25.33 -12.12
N LYS A 181 11.09 24.88 -11.39
CA LYS A 181 11.85 23.66 -11.71
C LYS A 181 11.25 22.40 -11.07
N LEU A 182 10.36 22.55 -10.07
CA LEU A 182 9.70 21.43 -9.42
C LEU A 182 8.61 20.90 -10.34
N ARG A 183 8.71 19.62 -10.64
CA ARG A 183 7.68 18.97 -11.44
C ARG A 183 6.51 18.62 -10.52
N GLN A 184 5.31 18.83 -11.07
CA GLN A 184 4.06 18.73 -10.33
C GLN A 184 3.27 17.52 -10.82
N ARG A 185 2.84 16.65 -9.90
CA ARG A 185 2.01 15.48 -10.23
C ARG A 185 0.86 15.36 -9.24
N ARG A 186 -0.27 14.85 -9.72
CA ARG A 186 -1.45 14.54 -8.91
C ARG A 186 -1.80 13.08 -9.15
N PRO A 187 -1.24 12.14 -8.35
CA PRO A 187 -1.64 10.76 -8.42
C PRO A 187 -3.10 10.62 -8.01
N ASP A 188 -3.81 9.67 -8.62
CA ASP A 188 -5.22 9.49 -8.35
C ASP A 188 -5.51 9.11 -6.90
N ARG A 189 -4.67 8.24 -6.33
CA ARG A 189 -4.68 7.96 -4.89
C ARG A 189 -3.28 7.67 -4.36
N ILE A 190 -3.00 8.20 -3.18
CA ILE A 190 -1.83 7.85 -2.37
C ILE A 190 -2.32 7.27 -1.05
N VAL A 191 -1.72 6.16 -0.60
CA VAL A 191 -1.99 5.53 0.70
C VAL A 191 -0.69 5.47 1.49
N GLY A 192 -0.79 5.79 2.78
CA GLY A 192 0.32 5.84 3.72
C GLY A 192 -0.18 5.69 5.15
N PHE A 193 0.72 5.89 6.10
CA PHE A 193 0.38 5.82 7.51
C PHE A 193 -0.27 7.12 7.99
N GLN A 194 -1.27 6.98 8.83
CA GLN A 194 -1.78 8.07 9.65
C GLN A 194 -0.81 8.29 10.81
N GLU A 195 -0.63 9.54 11.19
CA GLU A 195 0.07 9.86 12.43
C GLU A 195 -0.75 9.36 13.64
N THR A 196 -0.15 8.42 14.37
CA THR A 196 -0.68 7.91 15.64
C THR A 196 0.29 8.23 16.76
N HIS A 197 -0.17 8.17 18.02
CA HIS A 197 0.71 8.34 19.19
C HIS A 197 1.93 7.41 19.13
N SER A 198 1.75 6.14 18.78
CA SER A 198 2.86 5.17 18.74
C SER A 198 3.86 5.46 17.63
N ILE A 199 3.39 5.92 16.46
CA ILE A 199 4.27 6.35 15.37
C ILE A 199 5.01 7.62 15.77
N GLY A 200 4.32 8.58 16.37
CA GLY A 200 4.93 9.80 16.92
C GLY A 200 6.07 9.47 17.90
N GLU A 201 5.79 8.65 18.92
CA GLU A 201 6.81 8.22 19.89
C GLU A 201 7.96 7.43 19.27
N ALA A 202 7.70 6.62 18.23
CA ALA A 202 8.76 5.91 17.52
C ALA A 202 9.66 6.88 16.75
N LEU A 203 9.09 7.88 16.08
CA LEU A 203 9.85 8.93 15.40
C LEU A 203 10.62 9.79 16.40
N ASP A 204 10.02 10.18 17.51
CA ASP A 204 10.71 11.00 18.51
C ASP A 204 11.88 10.26 19.18
N ARG A 205 11.73 8.95 19.43
CA ARG A 205 12.82 8.11 19.94
C ARG A 205 13.98 8.02 18.96
N ASN A 206 13.70 7.78 17.67
CA ASN A 206 14.75 7.75 16.66
C ASN A 206 15.40 9.12 16.47
N ALA A 207 14.66 10.22 16.65
CA ALA A 207 15.22 11.57 16.61
C ALA A 207 16.26 11.81 17.69
N ARG A 208 16.01 11.32 18.92
CA ARG A 208 16.97 11.42 20.02
C ARG A 208 18.26 10.64 19.74
N LEU A 209 18.16 9.50 19.06
CA LEU A 209 19.33 8.70 18.67
C LEU A 209 20.18 9.37 17.57
N LEU A 210 19.62 10.36 16.87
CA LEU A 210 20.24 11.07 15.75
C LEU A 210 20.85 12.42 16.15
N GLN A 211 20.82 12.79 17.43
CA GLN A 211 21.30 14.08 17.89
C GLN A 211 22.84 14.13 17.90
N ASP A 212 23.39 15.15 17.22
CA ASP A 212 24.68 15.76 17.56
C ASP A 212 24.44 16.94 18.53
N ASP A 213 25.47 17.36 19.28
CA ASP A 213 25.45 18.37 20.37
C ASP A 213 24.79 19.74 20.04
N ALA A 214 24.35 19.98 18.81
CA ALA A 214 23.72 21.21 18.35
C ALA A 214 22.18 21.13 18.29
N GLY A 215 21.55 21.12 19.47
CA GLY A 215 20.13 21.47 19.66
C GLY A 215 19.10 20.38 19.30
N LEU A 216 17.94 20.45 19.97
CA LEU A 216 16.83 19.49 19.85
C LEU A 216 16.10 19.64 18.51
N LYS A 217 16.59 19.00 17.44
CA LYS A 217 15.81 18.80 16.21
C LYS A 217 14.99 17.52 16.30
N THR A 218 13.72 17.60 15.91
CA THR A 218 12.82 16.44 15.78
C THR A 218 13.12 15.66 14.49
N ILE A 219 12.72 14.38 14.42
CA ILE A 219 12.90 13.61 13.17
C ILE A 219 12.14 14.25 12.02
N ARG A 220 11.04 14.95 12.30
CA ARG A 220 10.24 15.63 11.27
C ARG A 220 10.96 16.82 10.65
N GLU A 221 11.88 17.42 11.38
CA GLU A 221 12.75 18.49 10.90
C GLU A 221 14.02 17.94 10.24
N THR A 222 14.30 16.66 10.47
CA THR A 222 15.54 15.99 10.04
C THR A 222 15.31 15.05 8.86
N VAL A 223 14.12 14.46 8.73
CA VAL A 223 13.74 13.44 7.74
C VAL A 223 12.42 13.87 7.10
N GLU A 224 12.40 13.90 5.77
CA GLU A 224 11.15 14.08 5.05
C GLU A 224 10.27 12.82 5.23
N CYS A 225 9.11 12.98 5.85
CA CYS A 225 8.23 11.86 6.19
C CYS A 225 7.02 11.75 5.26
N THR A 226 6.81 12.70 4.35
CA THR A 226 5.64 12.77 3.48
C THR A 226 6.00 13.36 2.12
N VAL A 227 5.20 13.07 1.10
CA VAL A 227 5.32 13.69 -0.24
C VAL A 227 4.38 14.89 -0.42
N LEU A 228 3.66 15.27 0.65
CA LEU A 228 2.64 16.30 0.63
C LEU A 228 3.21 17.65 1.09
N ASN A 229 2.74 18.74 0.49
CA ASN A 229 3.29 20.07 0.74
C ASN A 229 2.78 20.74 2.01
N HIS A 230 1.81 20.13 2.70
CA HIS A 230 1.13 20.75 3.83
C HIS A 230 1.40 19.97 5.13
N LYS A 231 1.54 20.72 6.24
CA LYS A 231 1.96 20.17 7.54
C LYS A 231 0.82 19.59 8.39
N SER A 232 -0.45 19.81 8.02
CA SER A 232 -1.61 19.33 8.77
C SER A 232 -2.11 17.99 8.26
N GLY A 233 -2.32 17.00 9.13
CA GLY A 233 -2.84 15.70 8.69
C GLY A 233 -1.86 14.97 7.77
N LEU A 234 -0.60 14.84 8.21
CA LEU A 234 0.47 14.24 7.42
C LEU A 234 0.14 12.79 7.03
N LEU A 235 0.38 12.48 5.76
CA LEU A 235 0.42 11.11 5.28
C LEU A 235 1.86 10.61 5.37
N LEU A 236 2.16 9.84 6.41
CA LEU A 236 3.52 9.41 6.74
C LEU A 236 3.92 8.19 5.90
N PHE A 237 5.15 8.20 5.39
CA PHE A 237 5.79 7.12 4.61
C PHE A 237 4.81 6.48 3.61
N PRO A 238 4.38 7.21 2.57
CA PRO A 238 3.47 6.66 1.57
C PRO A 238 4.04 5.39 0.93
N PHE A 239 3.19 4.37 0.84
CA PHE A 239 3.61 3.01 0.44
C PHE A 239 2.74 2.41 -0.66
N LEU A 240 1.67 3.09 -1.09
CA LEU A 240 0.85 2.64 -2.21
C LEU A 240 0.37 3.82 -3.04
N VAL A 241 0.60 3.74 -4.35
CA VAL A 241 0.08 4.69 -5.34
C VAL A 241 -0.87 3.97 -6.29
N ILE A 242 -2.03 4.57 -6.50
CA ILE A 242 -3.04 4.08 -7.46
C ILE A 242 -3.18 5.12 -8.56
N GLU A 243 -3.18 4.64 -9.80
CA GLU A 243 -3.66 5.40 -10.96
C GLU A 243 -4.83 4.67 -11.59
N ALA A 244 -5.82 5.41 -12.04
CA ALA A 244 -6.86 4.95 -12.92
C ALA A 244 -6.41 5.12 -14.37
N LYS A 245 -6.88 4.21 -15.22
CA LYS A 245 -6.70 4.31 -16.65
C LYS A 245 -8.06 4.16 -17.34
N SER A 246 -8.36 5.08 -18.24
CA SER A 246 -9.48 4.96 -19.16
C SER A 246 -9.15 3.98 -20.29
N ASP A 247 -10.16 3.26 -20.75
CA ASP A 247 -10.02 2.26 -21.84
C ASP A 247 -9.56 2.88 -23.18
N SER A 248 -9.67 4.21 -23.32
CA SER A 248 -9.30 5.00 -24.49
C SER A 248 -8.00 5.83 -24.33
N GLY A 249 -7.34 5.76 -23.17
CA GLY A 249 -6.20 6.62 -22.82
C GLY A 249 -4.83 6.09 -23.25
N ASP A 250 -3.89 7.03 -23.44
CA ASP A 250 -2.48 6.86 -23.86
C ASP A 250 -1.78 5.57 -23.39
N ASN A 251 -0.81 5.10 -24.19
CA ASN A 251 0.06 3.95 -23.90
C ASN A 251 0.52 3.93 -22.44
N PHE A 252 0.66 2.74 -21.83
CA PHE A 252 1.10 2.54 -20.43
C PHE A 252 2.29 3.42 -20.01
N THR A 253 3.15 3.78 -20.97
CA THR A 253 4.25 4.74 -20.85
C THR A 253 3.86 6.12 -20.30
N ALA A 254 2.66 6.63 -20.59
CA ALA A 254 2.19 7.93 -20.08
C ALA A 254 1.83 7.84 -18.58
N CYS A 255 1.10 6.80 -18.18
CA CYS A 255 0.85 6.50 -16.76
C CYS A 255 2.18 6.25 -16.03
N ASP A 256 3.12 5.53 -16.64
CA ASP A 256 4.45 5.28 -16.07
C ASP A 256 5.20 6.60 -15.83
N ALA A 257 5.16 7.55 -16.77
CA ALA A 257 5.77 8.86 -16.61
C ALA A 257 5.05 9.76 -15.58
N GLN A 258 3.77 9.54 -15.32
CA GLN A 258 2.99 10.26 -14.30
C GLN A 258 3.32 9.76 -12.89
N THR A 259 3.40 8.44 -12.71
CA THR A 259 3.58 7.81 -11.39
C THR A 259 5.05 7.62 -11.00
N ALA A 260 5.97 7.55 -11.98
CA ALA A 260 7.40 7.28 -11.72
C ALA A 260 8.02 8.22 -10.69
N PHE A 261 7.67 9.50 -10.76
CA PHE A 261 8.28 10.51 -9.92
C PHE A 261 7.71 10.54 -8.49
N PRO A 262 6.38 10.46 -8.28
CA PRO A 262 5.82 10.15 -6.97
C PRO A 262 6.46 8.91 -6.35
N ILE A 263 6.60 7.82 -7.13
CA ILE A 263 7.22 6.58 -6.65
C ILE A 263 8.67 6.82 -6.22
N TRP A 264 9.47 7.45 -7.07
CA TRP A 264 10.85 7.78 -6.76
C TRP A 264 10.98 8.60 -5.46
N LYS A 265 10.14 9.63 -5.29
CA LYS A 265 10.15 10.47 -4.09
C LYS A 265 9.79 9.68 -2.83
N MET A 266 8.79 8.80 -2.92
CA MET A 266 8.40 7.92 -1.82
C MET A 266 9.50 6.94 -1.44
N LEU A 267 10.23 6.39 -2.42
CA LEU A 267 11.39 5.54 -2.16
C LEU A 267 12.52 6.33 -1.49
N LYS A 268 12.80 7.55 -1.96
CA LYS A 268 13.82 8.42 -1.35
C LYS A 268 13.53 8.72 0.11
N ILE A 269 12.28 9.01 0.45
CA ILE A 269 11.82 9.19 1.84
C ILE A 269 12.16 7.94 2.69
N GLN A 270 11.93 6.74 2.16
CA GLN A 270 12.24 5.49 2.87
C GLN A 270 13.75 5.24 2.98
N GLU A 271 14.52 5.50 1.92
CA GLU A 271 15.99 5.39 1.90
C GLU A 271 16.64 6.35 2.91
N GLU A 272 16.18 7.60 2.96
CA GLU A 272 16.68 8.60 3.91
C GLU A 272 16.38 8.21 5.36
N LEU A 273 15.17 7.71 5.63
CA LEU A 273 14.81 7.20 6.95
C LEU A 273 15.74 6.04 7.34
N GLN A 274 15.99 5.10 6.42
CA GLN A 274 16.89 3.98 6.65
C GLN A 274 18.32 4.47 6.94
N ALA A 275 18.87 5.32 6.08
CA ALA A 275 20.22 5.84 6.22
C ALA A 275 20.42 6.58 7.56
N LYS A 276 19.45 7.39 7.96
CA LYS A 276 19.50 8.15 9.21
C LYS A 276 19.28 7.25 10.42
N SER A 277 18.31 6.34 10.40
CA SER A 277 18.07 5.44 11.54
C SER A 277 19.29 4.59 11.92
N ARG A 278 20.24 4.38 11.00
CA ARG A 278 21.36 3.41 11.11
C ARG A 278 20.86 1.98 11.37
N LEU A 279 19.57 1.73 11.20
CA LEU A 279 18.95 0.42 11.27
C LEU A 279 18.91 -0.14 9.86
N LYS A 280 19.38 -1.38 9.72
CA LYS A 280 19.25 -2.10 8.46
C LYS A 280 17.79 -2.55 8.32
N LEU A 281 17.15 -2.27 7.19
CA LEU A 281 15.90 -2.94 6.83
C LEU A 281 16.22 -4.43 6.61
N THR A 282 15.83 -5.25 7.57
CA THR A 282 15.98 -6.71 7.55
C THR A 282 14.74 -7.44 7.04
N TYR A 283 13.69 -6.66 6.72
CA TYR A 283 12.44 -7.14 6.17
C TYR A 283 12.23 -6.56 4.76
N GLY A 284 12.22 -7.42 3.74
CA GLY A 284 11.42 -7.26 2.53
C GLY A 284 11.60 -6.02 1.66
N GLY A 285 12.71 -5.26 1.78
CA GLY A 285 12.99 -4.09 0.94
C GLY A 285 12.03 -2.90 1.12
N PRO A 286 12.09 -1.89 0.23
CA PRO A 286 11.22 -0.73 0.31
C PRO A 286 9.74 -1.11 0.18
N LEU A 287 8.93 -0.58 1.08
CA LEU A 287 7.49 -0.80 1.14
C LEU A 287 6.81 0.17 0.16
N LEU A 288 6.92 -0.07 -1.14
CA LEU A 288 6.19 0.72 -2.12
C LEU A 288 5.53 -0.14 -3.18
N TRP A 289 4.21 0.03 -3.31
CA TRP A 289 3.37 -0.70 -4.24
C TRP A 289 2.75 0.27 -5.24
N ARG A 290 2.65 -0.14 -6.50
CA ARG A 290 1.89 0.57 -7.53
C ARG A 290 0.74 -0.30 -8.01
N ARG A 291 -0.45 0.29 -8.17
CA ARG A 291 -1.60 -0.38 -8.76
C ARG A 291 -2.26 0.48 -9.83
N THR A 292 -2.59 -0.13 -10.97
CA THR A 292 -3.42 0.50 -11.99
C THR A 292 -4.83 -0.07 -11.92
N LEU A 293 -5.84 0.80 -11.81
CA LEU A 293 -7.24 0.43 -11.92
C LEU A 293 -7.71 0.64 -13.36
N ILE A 294 -8.29 -0.40 -13.95
CA ILE A 294 -8.80 -0.40 -15.32
C ILE A 294 -10.31 -0.62 -15.24
N ARG A 295 -11.07 0.09 -16.08
CA ARG A 295 -12.54 0.04 -16.10
C ARG A 295 -13.09 -1.32 -16.57
N ASN A 296 -12.33 -2.08 -17.34
CA ASN A 296 -12.74 -3.36 -17.93
C ASN A 296 -12.76 -4.54 -16.91
N PRO A 297 -13.86 -5.34 -16.80
CA PRO A 297 -14.01 -6.41 -15.81
C PRO A 297 -12.97 -7.55 -15.85
N SER A 298 -12.24 -7.68 -16.95
CA SER A 298 -11.33 -8.80 -17.23
C SER A 298 -9.86 -8.50 -16.95
N THR A 299 -9.48 -7.32 -16.43
CA THR A 299 -8.06 -7.00 -16.21
C THR A 299 -7.82 -6.08 -15.02
N LEU A 300 -7.63 -6.67 -13.84
CA LEU A 300 -6.87 -6.03 -12.77
C LEU A 300 -5.39 -6.34 -13.00
N VAL A 301 -4.65 -5.38 -13.56
CA VAL A 301 -3.22 -5.59 -13.82
C VAL A 301 -2.43 -5.18 -12.59
N TRP A 302 -1.92 -6.17 -11.87
CA TRP A 302 -0.79 -5.98 -10.95
C TRP A 302 0.49 -5.95 -11.78
N ARG A 303 1.25 -4.85 -11.68
CA ARG A 303 2.63 -4.82 -12.16
C ARG A 303 3.52 -4.60 -10.94
N PRO A 304 4.36 -5.58 -10.56
CA PRO A 304 5.44 -5.34 -9.62
C PRO A 304 6.45 -4.33 -10.21
#